data_AF-D8DSS9-F1
#
_entry.id   AF-D8DSS9-F1
#
_cell.length_a   1.000
_cell.length_b   1.000
_cell.length_c   1.000
_cell.angle_alpha   90.00
_cell.angle_beta   90.00
_cell.angle_gamma   90.00
#
_symmetry.space_group_name_H-M   'P 1'
#
loop_
_entity.id
_entity.type
_entity.pdbx_description
1 polymer ?
#
loop_
_entity_poly.entity_id
_entity_poly.type
_entity_poly.pdbx_seq_one_letter_code
_entity_poly.pdbx_strand_id
1 'polypeptide(L)'
;MRWNPEISSHKLVDFEHAMEDFYTEGFYYDWSIFDYKKVHIGDRFFMLKVGNGNTGIVMSGIIISLPYRDKDWSGKGRATWYVRMLPDCMIHPNKSKMVSIQALNSALPGVNWNEGHSGVLLNKEQANKFNEIWYNYTFC
;
A
#
# COMPACT_ATOMS: atom_id res chain seq x y z
N MET A 1 -1.99 3.83 -0.70
CA MET A 1 -1.50 3.75 0.70
C MET A 1 0.00 3.93 0.73
N ARG A 2 0.59 4.27 1.88
CA ARG A 2 2.04 4.47 2.02
C ARG A 2 2.59 3.69 3.21
N TRP A 3 3.76 3.12 3.01
CA TRP A 3 4.50 2.36 4.01
C TRP A 3 5.91 2.94 4.12
N ASN A 4 6.28 3.40 5.33
CA ASN A 4 7.66 3.73 5.65
C ASN A 4 8.16 2.71 6.69
N PRO A 5 9.06 1.78 6.33
CA PRO A 5 9.56 0.75 7.24
C PRO A 5 10.29 1.31 8.47
N GLU A 6 10.83 2.53 8.41
CA GLU A 6 11.58 3.12 9.52
C GLU A 6 10.66 3.52 10.68
N ILE A 7 9.47 4.04 10.38
CA ILE A 7 8.51 4.56 11.38
C ILE A 7 7.28 3.68 11.58
N SER A 8 6.96 2.81 10.63
CA SER A 8 5.85 1.84 10.76
C SER A 8 6.23 0.71 11.72
N SER A 9 5.24 0.11 12.38
CA SER A 9 5.44 -1.16 13.09
C SER A 9 5.76 -2.31 12.14
N HIS A 10 5.24 -2.27 10.91
CA HIS A 10 5.54 -3.24 9.87
C HIS A 10 6.91 -2.93 9.26
N LYS A 11 7.90 -3.79 9.50
CA LYS A 11 9.28 -3.63 9.05
C LYS A 11 9.52 -4.36 7.74
N LEU A 12 10.67 -4.11 7.12
CA LEU A 12 11.04 -4.78 5.87
C LEU A 12 11.09 -6.30 6.01
N VAL A 13 11.56 -6.80 7.16
CA VAL A 13 11.58 -8.25 7.46
C VAL A 13 10.16 -8.83 7.55
N ASP A 14 9.20 -8.10 8.10
CA ASP A 14 7.80 -8.55 8.16
C ASP A 14 7.19 -8.60 6.76
N PHE A 15 7.57 -7.66 5.88
CA PHE A 15 7.18 -7.67 4.48
C PHE A 15 7.79 -8.85 3.74
N GLU A 16 9.06 -9.20 4.00
CA GLU A 16 9.72 -10.38 3.43
C GLU A 16 9.03 -11.68 3.86
N HIS A 17 8.74 -11.87 5.15
CA HIS A 17 7.99 -13.05 5.62
C HIS A 17 6.60 -13.12 4.97
N ALA A 18 5.91 -12.00 4.86
CA ALA A 18 4.61 -11.95 4.23
C ALA A 18 4.66 -12.26 2.71
N MET A 19 5.78 -11.99 2.03
CA MET A 19 5.97 -12.44 0.64
C MET A 19 6.12 -13.96 0.54
N GLU A 20 6.67 -14.62 1.57
CA GLU A 20 6.76 -16.09 1.63
C GLU A 20 5.38 -16.72 1.83
N ASP A 21 4.55 -16.09 2.67
CA ASP A 21 3.18 -16.52 2.96
C ASP A 21 2.14 -16.09 1.90
N PHE A 22 2.54 -15.26 0.93
CA PHE A 22 1.63 -14.65 -0.04
C PHE A 22 0.77 -15.66 -0.82
N TYR A 23 1.31 -16.86 -1.10
CA TYR A 23 0.59 -17.93 -1.81
C TYR A 23 -0.21 -18.86 -0.89
N THR A 24 -0.18 -18.64 0.42
CA THR A 24 -0.91 -19.44 1.39
C THR A 24 -2.40 -19.07 1.38
N GLU A 25 -3.26 -20.09 1.41
CA GLU A 25 -4.71 -19.89 1.46
C GLU A 25 -5.10 -19.10 2.71
N GLY A 26 -5.93 -18.06 2.53
CA GLY A 26 -6.38 -17.20 3.62
C GLY A 26 -5.41 -16.10 4.02
N PHE A 27 -4.33 -15.88 3.26
CA PHE A 27 -3.42 -14.75 3.48
C PHE A 27 -4.13 -13.39 3.30
N TYR A 28 -3.95 -12.48 4.25
CA TYR A 28 -4.42 -11.09 4.17
C TYR A 28 -3.53 -10.17 5.02
N TYR A 29 -3.64 -8.87 4.77
CA TYR A 29 -2.98 -7.82 5.53
C TYR A 29 -3.99 -6.95 6.27
N ASP A 30 -3.76 -6.73 7.55
CA ASP A 30 -4.44 -5.69 8.30
C ASP A 30 -3.64 -4.39 8.21
N TRP A 31 -4.27 -3.34 7.69
CA TRP A 31 -3.60 -2.05 7.51
C TRP A 31 -4.38 -0.89 8.10
N SER A 32 -3.69 -0.09 8.92
CA SER A 32 -4.30 1.08 9.55
C SER A 32 -4.60 2.17 8.52
N ILE A 33 -5.78 2.79 8.62
CA ILE A 33 -6.25 3.81 7.69
C ILE A 33 -6.91 4.98 8.41
N PHE A 34 -6.52 6.20 8.02
CA PHE A 34 -7.06 7.43 8.60
C PHE A 34 -8.41 7.82 7.99
N ASP A 35 -8.53 7.79 6.66
CA ASP A 35 -9.75 8.12 5.91
C ASP A 35 -10.74 6.94 5.79
N TYR A 36 -10.92 6.17 6.87
CA TYR A 36 -11.72 4.93 6.87
C TYR A 36 -13.14 5.09 6.31
N LYS A 37 -13.77 6.26 6.48
CA LYS A 37 -15.13 6.54 5.99
C LYS A 37 -15.27 6.54 4.47
N LYS A 38 -14.16 6.64 3.73
CA LYS A 38 -14.15 6.69 2.25
C LYS A 38 -13.86 5.33 1.62
N VAL A 39 -13.58 4.32 2.43
CA VAL A 39 -13.13 3.00 1.98
C VAL A 39 -14.33 2.06 1.84
N HIS A 40 -14.37 1.30 0.74
CA HIS A 40 -15.37 0.29 0.46
C HIS A 40 -14.72 -1.07 0.19
N ILE A 41 -15.48 -2.14 0.47
CA ILE A 41 -15.09 -3.49 0.04
C ILE A 41 -15.03 -3.52 -1.49
N GLY A 42 -13.96 -4.09 -2.03
CA GLY A 42 -13.68 -4.16 -3.46
C GLY A 42 -12.82 -3.01 -4.00
N ASP A 43 -12.54 -1.98 -3.18
CA ASP A 43 -11.64 -0.91 -3.59
C ASP A 43 -10.25 -1.45 -3.91
N ARG A 44 -9.71 -1.05 -5.07
CA ARG A 44 -8.33 -1.32 -5.47
C ARG A 44 -7.38 -0.52 -4.58
N PHE A 45 -6.35 -1.17 -4.05
CA PHE A 45 -5.27 -0.48 -3.34
C PHE A 45 -3.92 -0.69 -4.02
N PHE A 46 -3.05 0.29 -3.78
CA PHE A 46 -1.62 0.21 -4.05
C PHE A 46 -0.85 0.67 -2.82
N MET A 47 0.21 -0.03 -2.45
CA MET A 47 1.12 0.34 -1.37
C MET A 47 2.40 0.91 -1.95
N LEU A 48 2.72 2.14 -1.58
CA LEU A 48 4.00 2.76 -1.92
C LEU A 48 4.95 2.64 -0.73
N LYS A 49 6.14 2.05 -0.93
CA LYS A 49 7.25 2.22 -0.01
C LYS A 49 7.82 3.63 -0.15
N VAL A 50 7.86 4.37 0.96
CA VAL A 50 8.43 5.72 1.08
C VAL A 50 9.57 5.74 2.12
N GLY A 51 10.18 6.90 2.34
CA GLY A 51 11.32 7.05 3.24
C GLY A 51 12.66 6.74 2.57
N ASN A 52 13.63 6.24 3.34
CA ASN A 52 14.99 6.03 2.85
C ASN A 52 15.13 4.86 1.87
N GLY A 53 16.12 4.97 0.98
CA GLY A 53 16.48 3.95 -0.01
C GLY A 53 15.53 3.93 -1.21
N ASN A 54 15.34 2.75 -1.80
CA ASN A 54 14.48 2.58 -2.97
C ASN A 54 13.01 2.86 -2.61
N THR A 55 12.35 3.73 -3.36
CA THR A 55 10.94 4.11 -3.14
C THR A 55 10.10 3.87 -4.39
N GLY A 56 8.88 3.41 -4.20
CA GLY A 56 8.04 2.97 -5.30
C GLY A 56 6.88 2.08 -4.86
N ILE A 57 6.13 1.57 -5.84
CA ILE A 57 5.02 0.65 -5.57
C ILE A 57 5.59 -0.73 -5.22
N VAL A 58 5.16 -1.28 -4.08
CA VAL A 58 5.63 -2.58 -3.58
C VAL A 58 4.50 -3.59 -3.43
N MET A 59 3.25 -3.17 -3.53
CA MET A 59 2.10 -4.07 -3.38
C MET A 59 0.87 -3.51 -4.09
N SER A 60 0.05 -4.40 -4.65
CA SER A 60 -1.31 -4.10 -5.10
C SER A 60 -2.28 -5.16 -4.60
N GLY A 61 -3.57 -4.85 -4.66
CA GLY A 61 -4.63 -5.79 -4.33
C GLY A 61 -5.97 -5.12 -4.14
N ILE A 62 -6.87 -5.77 -3.39
CA ILE A 62 -8.20 -5.28 -3.08
C ILE A 62 -8.47 -5.23 -1.58
N ILE A 63 -9.37 -4.33 -1.16
CA ILE A 63 -9.86 -4.28 0.22
C ILE A 63 -11.03 -5.26 0.37
N ILE A 64 -10.97 -6.13 1.38
CA ILE A 64 -11.91 -7.24 1.58
C ILE A 64 -12.74 -7.13 2.87
N SER A 65 -12.62 -6.04 3.62
CA SER A 65 -13.45 -5.80 4.80
C SER A 65 -13.99 -4.38 4.87
N LEU A 66 -15.08 -4.22 5.63
CA LEU A 66 -15.43 -2.91 6.17
C LEU A 66 -14.33 -2.45 7.14
N PRO A 67 -14.15 -1.13 7.33
CA PRO A 67 -13.26 -0.64 8.36
C PRO A 67 -13.71 -1.10 9.74
N TYR A 68 -12.77 -1.60 10.54
CA TYR A 68 -13.00 -2.04 11.91
C TYR A 68 -12.00 -1.38 12.85
N ARG A 69 -12.32 -1.34 14.15
CA ARG A 69 -11.44 -0.76 15.16
C ARG A 69 -10.63 -1.88 15.80
N ASP A 70 -9.35 -1.61 16.00
CA ASP A 70 -8.49 -2.44 16.84
C ASP A 70 -7.51 -1.55 17.63
N LYS A 71 -6.76 -2.17 18.53
CA LYS A 71 -5.72 -1.53 19.33
C LYS A 71 -4.69 -0.87 18.41
N ASP A 72 -4.32 0.36 18.75
CA ASP A 72 -3.27 1.08 18.06
C ASP A 72 -1.91 0.38 18.23
N TRP A 73 -1.21 0.19 17.12
CA TRP A 73 0.14 -0.37 17.07
C TRP A 73 1.16 0.49 17.81
N SER A 74 0.87 1.78 18.06
CA SER A 74 1.79 2.71 18.72
C SER A 74 1.86 2.55 20.25
N GLY A 75 1.05 1.66 20.85
CA GLY A 75 1.01 1.44 22.30
C GLY A 75 0.38 2.58 23.11
N LYS A 76 -0.13 3.64 22.45
CA LYS A 76 -0.74 4.81 23.09
C LYS A 76 -2.21 4.64 23.48
N GLY A 77 -2.75 3.42 23.38
CA GLY A 77 -4.13 3.10 23.77
C GLY A 77 -5.21 3.80 22.92
N ARG A 78 -4.86 4.30 21.73
CA ARG A 78 -5.84 4.89 20.81
C ARG A 78 -6.58 3.77 20.08
N ALA A 79 -7.84 4.00 19.73
CA ALA A 79 -8.54 3.14 18.80
C ALA A 79 -8.16 3.58 17.38
N THR A 80 -7.54 2.67 16.63
CA THR A 80 -7.15 2.90 15.23
C THR A 80 -8.08 2.11 14.32
N TRP A 81 -8.41 2.68 13.17
CA TRP A 81 -9.20 1.99 12.16
C TRP A 81 -8.29 1.18 11.25
N TYR A 82 -8.69 -0.06 10.98
CA TYR A 82 -8.00 -1.00 10.11
C TYR A 82 -8.95 -1.49 9.03
N VAL A 83 -8.35 -1.95 7.93
CA VAL A 83 -9.02 -2.68 6.86
C VAL A 83 -8.22 -3.92 6.52
N ARG A 84 -8.91 -5.00 6.13
CA ARG A 84 -8.27 -6.18 5.55
C ARG A 84 -8.03 -5.94 4.07
N MET A 85 -6.81 -6.21 3.67
CA MET A 85 -6.34 -6.14 2.30
C MET A 85 -5.95 -7.53 1.84
N LEU A 86 -6.38 -7.89 0.64
CA LEU A 86 -5.94 -9.08 -0.05
C LEU A 86 -4.99 -8.65 -1.17
N PRO A 87 -3.67 -8.82 -0.99
CA PRO A 87 -2.72 -8.51 -2.03
C PRO A 87 -2.88 -9.48 -3.20
N ASP A 88 -2.60 -9.01 -4.41
CA ASP A 88 -2.51 -9.84 -5.61
C ASP A 88 -1.14 -9.74 -6.30
N CYS A 89 -0.30 -8.80 -5.86
CA CYS A 89 1.08 -8.67 -6.28
C CYS A 89 1.88 -8.05 -5.15
N MET A 90 3.07 -8.60 -4.89
CA MET A 90 4.06 -8.07 -3.96
C MET A 90 5.42 -8.02 -4.64
N ILE A 91 6.12 -6.89 -4.52
CA ILE A 91 7.41 -6.65 -5.16
C ILE A 91 8.42 -6.26 -4.09
N HIS A 92 9.54 -6.98 -4.06
CA HIS A 92 10.57 -6.71 -3.08
C HIS A 92 11.35 -5.43 -3.43
N PRO A 93 11.38 -4.40 -2.56
CA PRO A 93 11.91 -3.08 -2.89
C PRO A 93 13.41 -3.04 -3.22
N ASN A 94 14.17 -4.04 -2.76
CA ASN A 94 15.62 -4.12 -2.96
C ASN A 94 16.06 -5.32 -3.83
N LYS A 95 15.13 -6.20 -4.25
CA LYS A 95 15.46 -7.44 -5.00
C LYS A 95 14.80 -7.47 -6.38
N SER A 96 13.88 -6.55 -6.66
CA SER A 96 13.12 -6.50 -7.90
C SER A 96 13.08 -5.07 -8.45
N LYS A 97 12.90 -4.93 -9.78
CA LYS A 97 12.57 -3.64 -10.37
C LYS A 97 11.14 -3.28 -9.99
N MET A 98 10.90 -2.02 -9.64
CA MET A 98 9.59 -1.51 -9.30
C MET A 98 9.34 -0.15 -9.95
N VAL A 99 8.07 0.24 -10.06
CA VAL A 99 7.70 1.60 -10.46
C VAL A 99 8.13 2.56 -9.35
N SER A 100 9.15 3.38 -9.62
CA SER A 100 9.66 4.33 -8.63
C SER A 100 8.72 5.51 -8.42
N ILE A 101 8.79 6.16 -7.25
CA ILE A 101 8.04 7.41 -7.00
C ILE A 101 8.41 8.48 -8.03
N GLN A 102 9.66 8.52 -8.48
CA GLN A 102 10.10 9.45 -9.52
C GLN A 102 9.38 9.20 -10.85
N ALA A 103 9.27 7.93 -11.28
CA ALA A 103 8.52 7.57 -12.48
C ALA A 103 7.03 7.93 -12.35
N LEU A 104 6.44 7.71 -11.16
CA LEU A 104 5.05 8.11 -10.87
C LEU A 104 4.85 9.63 -10.92
N ASN A 105 5.77 10.42 -10.35
CA ASN A 105 5.72 11.88 -10.41
C ASN A 105 5.75 12.40 -11.85
N SER A 106 6.61 11.81 -12.69
CA SER A 106 6.68 12.18 -14.11
C SER A 106 5.41 11.82 -14.89
N ALA A 107 4.80 10.68 -14.58
CA ALA A 107 3.62 10.21 -15.29
C ALA A 107 2.30 10.83 -14.79
N LEU A 108 2.24 11.20 -13.51
CA LEU A 108 1.07 11.78 -12.83
C LEU A 108 1.44 13.10 -12.12
N PRO A 109 1.82 14.15 -12.88
CA PRO A 109 2.12 15.45 -12.31
C PRO A 109 0.84 16.05 -11.71
N GLY A 110 0.74 16.06 -10.38
CA GLY A 110 -0.45 16.52 -9.66
C GLY A 110 -0.87 15.61 -8.51
N VAL A 111 -0.33 14.40 -8.42
CA VAL A 111 -0.47 13.57 -7.24
C VAL A 111 0.74 13.76 -6.34
N ASN A 112 0.53 14.28 -5.12
CA ASN A 112 1.60 14.37 -4.13
C ASN A 112 1.78 13.04 -3.40
N TRP A 113 2.73 12.24 -3.86
CA TRP A 113 3.07 10.96 -3.23
C TRP A 113 3.85 11.12 -1.91
N ASN A 114 4.41 12.30 -1.65
CA ASN A 114 5.30 12.58 -0.51
C ASN A 114 4.59 13.22 0.69
N GLU A 115 3.39 13.77 0.55
CA GLU A 115 2.68 14.49 1.63
C GLU A 115 1.35 13.83 2.03
N GLY A 116 1.07 13.71 3.33
CA GLY A 116 -0.21 13.22 3.88
C GLY A 116 -0.04 12.06 4.88
N HIS A 117 -1.07 11.78 5.68
CA HIS A 117 -0.94 10.90 6.84
C HIS A 117 -1.07 9.40 6.56
N SER A 118 -1.78 8.95 5.51
CA SER A 118 -2.04 7.49 5.33
C SER A 118 -2.37 6.99 3.92
N GLY A 119 -2.61 7.88 2.95
CA GLY A 119 -2.94 7.49 1.57
C GLY A 119 -3.41 8.67 0.74
N VAL A 120 -3.53 8.45 -0.58
CA VAL A 120 -4.16 9.40 -1.51
C VAL A 120 -5.27 8.65 -2.21
N LEU A 121 -6.47 9.22 -2.23
CA LEU A 121 -7.55 8.75 -3.07
C LEU A 121 -7.31 9.31 -4.48
N LEU A 122 -7.18 8.42 -5.46
CA LEU A 122 -7.03 8.80 -6.86
C LEU A 122 -8.41 9.00 -7.47
N ASN A 123 -8.55 10.04 -8.30
CA ASN A 123 -9.73 10.15 -9.15
C ASN A 123 -9.68 9.09 -10.28
N LYS A 124 -10.77 8.92 -11.03
CA LYS A 124 -10.89 7.89 -12.06
C LYS A 124 -9.80 7.98 -13.14
N GLU A 125 -9.46 9.18 -13.58
CA GLU A 125 -8.45 9.41 -14.62
C GLU A 125 -7.04 9.06 -14.11
N GLN A 126 -6.71 9.52 -12.90
CA GLN A 126 -5.46 9.18 -12.21
C GLN A 126 -5.35 7.68 -11.97
N ALA A 127 -6.44 7.03 -11.54
CA ALA A 127 -6.47 5.59 -11.30
C ALA A 127 -6.26 4.79 -12.58
N ASN A 128 -6.88 5.18 -13.70
CA ASN A 128 -6.69 4.53 -15.00
C ASN A 128 -5.23 4.59 -15.45
N LYS A 129 -4.65 5.79 -15.43
CA LYS A 129 -3.24 5.98 -15.83
C LYS A 129 -2.27 5.28 -14.88
N PHE A 130 -2.59 5.25 -13.58
CA PHE A 130 -1.82 4.50 -12.59
C PHE A 130 -1.85 2.98 -12.88
N ASN A 131 -3.03 2.43 -13.21
CA ASN A 131 -3.16 1.04 -13.60
C ASN A 131 -2.36 0.73 -14.87
N GLU A 132 -2.41 1.59 -15.90
CA GLU A 132 -1.60 1.41 -17.12
C GLU A 132 -0.10 1.34 -16.83
N ILE A 133 0.41 2.25 -15.98
CA ILE A 133 1.82 2.23 -15.56
C ILE A 133 2.12 0.94 -14.82
N TRP A 134 1.26 0.53 -13.90
CA TRP A 134 1.45 -0.69 -13.12
C TRP A 134 1.49 -1.94 -14.01
N TYR A 135 0.54 -2.09 -14.93
CA TYR A 135 0.48 -3.21 -15.88
C TYR A 135 1.69 -3.27 -16.81
N ASN A 136 2.22 -2.12 -17.23
CA ASN A 136 3.40 -2.10 -18.11
C ASN A 136 4.71 -2.47 -17.39
N TYR A 137 4.75 -2.36 -16.07
CA TYR A 137 5.97 -2.59 -15.27
C TYR A 137 5.98 -3.92 -14.53
N THR A 138 4.83 -4.58 -14.40
CA THR A 138 4.69 -5.78 -13.59
C THR A 138 4.11 -6.91 -14.44
N PHE A 139 4.69 -8.10 -14.33
CA PHE A 139 4.11 -9.34 -14.87
C PHE A 139 3.29 -10.06 -13.78
N CYS A 140 2.66 -9.24 -12.93
CA CYS A 140 1.54 -9.62 -12.10
C CYS A 140 0.27 -9.27 -12.91
#